data_AF-A0A846BD07-F1
#
_entry.id   AF-A0A846BD07-F1
#
_cell.length_a   1.000
_cell.length_b   1.000
_cell.length_c   1.000
_cell.angle_alpha   90.00
_cell.angle_beta   90.00
_cell.angle_gamma   90.00
#
_symmetry.space_group_name_H-M   'P 1'
#
loop_
_entity.id
_entity.type
_entity.pdbx_description
1 polymer ?
#
loop_
_entity_poly.entity_id
_entity_poly.type
_entity_poly.pdbx_seq_one_letter_code
_entity_poly.pdbx_strand_id
1 'polypeptide(L)'
;MSEQQTSAMPKSWTRRQRALEKEIKKGFESSPSRPTNLTQFDHIAITLALRSFVYDTNYQDKEIPVIFMDDSVPPPFPIGCLPPGELVHSIQGLPLVRLGLMSCRHPELDYLVDLYVTQNRQINQEASMADQEELSSQRMVEMLSDPALDNGGIIELYHTGLEPMVVGCYRGIVHLLKKRIALGMSRSLVFCPMFYNPQKDEKNENNKGFSRLSPGAKFESYVGSEAWF
;
A
#
# COMPACT_ATOMS: atom_id res chain seq x y z
N MET A 1 14.75 28.83 -15.81
CA MET A 1 13.69 27.82 -15.59
C MET A 1 13.99 27.19 -14.24
N SER A 2 13.20 27.50 -13.22
CA SER A 2 13.41 26.99 -11.87
C SER A 2 12.78 25.61 -11.81
N GLU A 3 13.60 24.57 -11.61
CA GLU A 3 13.13 23.23 -11.25
C GLU A 3 12.44 23.33 -9.88
N GLN A 4 11.12 23.48 -9.90
CA GLN A 4 10.33 23.18 -8.72
C GLN A 4 10.41 21.67 -8.51
N GLN A 5 11.27 21.24 -7.58
CA GLN A 5 11.21 19.92 -6.98
C GLN A 5 9.80 19.74 -6.42
N THR A 6 8.93 19.10 -7.18
CA THR A 6 7.66 18.56 -6.71
C THR A 6 7.97 17.36 -5.83
N SER A 7 8.42 17.64 -4.62
CA SER A 7 8.59 16.64 -3.58
C SER A 7 7.21 16.04 -3.29
N ALA A 8 6.99 14.79 -3.73
CA ALA A 8 5.79 14.00 -3.46
C ALA A 8 5.70 13.53 -2.00
N MET A 9 6.40 14.23 -1.09
CA MET A 9 6.55 13.87 0.31
C MET A 9 5.40 14.50 1.11
N PRO A 10 4.76 13.72 2.01
CA PRO A 10 3.72 14.25 2.88
C PRO A 10 4.18 15.49 3.65
N LYS A 11 3.28 16.49 3.79
CA LYS A 11 3.56 17.77 4.48
C LYS A 11 4.05 17.61 5.92
N SER A 12 3.72 16.50 6.58
CA SER A 12 4.25 16.16 7.90
C SER A 12 4.38 14.64 8.07
N TRP A 13 5.62 14.17 8.16
CA TRP A 13 5.90 12.78 8.51
C TRP A 13 5.82 12.56 10.03
N THR A 14 5.28 11.42 10.44
CA THR A 14 5.36 10.94 11.81
C THR A 14 6.81 10.56 12.17
N ARG A 15 7.11 10.43 13.47
CA ARG A 15 8.43 10.00 13.93
C ARG A 15 8.84 8.65 13.37
N ARG A 16 7.89 7.70 13.24
CA ARG A 16 8.14 6.35 12.70
C ARG A 16 8.44 6.38 11.21
N GLN A 17 7.67 7.14 10.43
CA GLN A 17 7.95 7.33 9.01
C GLN A 17 9.35 7.90 8.80
N ARG A 18 9.74 8.95 9.55
CA ARG A 18 11.09 9.54 9.43
C ARG A 18 12.19 8.58 9.82
N ALA A 19 11.93 7.67 10.77
CA ALA A 19 12.88 6.65 11.15
C ALA A 19 13.07 5.62 10.02
N LEU A 20 11.98 5.18 9.38
CA LEU A 20 12.04 4.28 8.23
C LEU A 20 12.73 4.93 7.02
N GLU A 21 12.43 6.20 6.74
CA GLU A 21 13.12 6.98 5.69
C GLU A 21 14.64 6.94 5.86
N LYS A 22 15.09 7.19 7.10
CA LYS A 22 16.51 7.23 7.43
C LYS A 22 17.13 5.84 7.33
N GLU A 23 16.40 4.79 7.70
CA GLU A 23 16.88 3.41 7.58
C GLU A 23 17.09 3.03 6.12
N ILE A 24 16.11 3.32 5.26
CA ILE A 24 16.21 3.08 3.81
C ILE A 24 17.39 3.88 3.22
N LYS A 25 17.50 5.16 3.55
CA LYS A 25 18.61 6.02 3.08
C LYS A 25 19.97 5.49 3.50
N LYS A 26 20.14 5.10 4.76
CA LYS A 26 21.37 4.48 5.25
C LYS A 26 21.70 3.18 4.53
N GLY A 27 20.70 2.36 4.21
CA GLY A 27 20.88 1.13 3.43
C GLY A 27 21.47 1.38 2.02
N PHE A 28 21.15 2.52 1.41
CA PHE A 28 21.76 2.96 0.15
C PHE A 28 23.16 3.57 0.32
N GLU A 29 23.40 4.28 1.41
CA GLU A 29 24.69 4.92 1.69
C GLU A 29 25.77 3.93 2.16
N SER A 30 25.36 2.75 2.68
CA SER A 30 26.28 1.69 3.09
C SER A 30 26.91 0.95 1.90
N SER A 31 28.18 0.56 2.04
CA SER A 31 28.89 -0.33 1.10
C SER A 31 29.42 -1.55 1.85
N PRO A 32 28.88 -2.77 1.61
CA PRO A 32 27.80 -3.09 0.66
C PRO A 32 26.44 -2.55 1.13
N SER A 33 25.48 -2.45 0.19
CA SER A 33 24.11 -2.05 0.52
C SER A 33 23.50 -3.03 1.52
N ARG A 34 22.85 -2.49 2.55
CA ARG A 34 22.25 -3.27 3.63
C ARG A 34 20.74 -3.39 3.42
N PRO A 35 20.16 -4.60 3.59
CA PRO A 35 18.71 -4.78 3.61
C PRO A 35 18.04 -3.93 4.68
N THR A 36 16.92 -3.31 4.31
CA THR A 36 16.04 -2.59 5.22
C THR A 36 15.17 -3.60 5.96
N ASN A 37 15.31 -3.65 7.28
CA ASN A 37 14.43 -4.45 8.13
C ASN A 37 13.15 -3.66 8.42
N LEU A 38 12.02 -4.14 7.90
CA LEU A 38 10.73 -3.45 8.00
C LEU A 38 9.95 -3.82 9.28
N THR A 39 10.37 -4.85 10.03
CA THR A 39 9.64 -5.40 11.20
C THR A 39 9.43 -4.41 12.35
N GLN A 40 10.25 -3.37 12.42
CA GLN A 40 10.19 -2.35 13.48
C GLN A 40 9.15 -1.26 13.20
N PHE A 41 8.53 -1.28 12.03
CA PHE A 41 7.64 -0.24 11.53
C PHE A 41 6.23 -0.80 11.35
N ASP A 42 5.23 0.00 11.72
CA ASP A 42 3.85 -0.35 11.42
C ASP A 42 3.56 -0.21 9.92
N HIS A 43 2.51 -0.91 9.46
CA HIS A 43 2.09 -0.92 8.06
C HIS A 43 1.77 0.48 7.50
N ILE A 44 1.35 1.42 8.35
CA ILE A 44 1.10 2.81 7.95
C ILE A 44 2.43 3.48 7.57
N ALA A 45 3.44 3.36 8.43
CA ALA A 45 4.78 3.89 8.17
C ALA A 45 5.42 3.25 6.93
N ILE A 46 5.30 1.93 6.79
CA ILE A 46 5.81 1.18 5.62
C ILE A 46 5.16 1.70 4.34
N THR A 47 3.83 1.70 4.27
CA THR A 47 3.08 2.12 3.08
C THR A 47 3.46 3.52 2.62
N LEU A 48 3.50 4.47 3.56
CA LEU A 48 3.75 5.87 3.23
C LEU A 48 5.21 6.12 2.84
N ALA A 49 6.16 5.45 3.50
CA ALA A 49 7.56 5.53 3.11
C ALA A 49 7.78 4.94 1.70
N LEU A 50 7.28 3.73 1.44
CA LEU A 50 7.41 3.07 0.13
C LEU A 50 6.82 3.95 -0.97
N ARG A 51 5.64 4.54 -0.75
CA ARG A 51 5.04 5.48 -1.69
C ARG A 51 5.99 6.63 -2.02
N SER A 52 6.54 7.30 -1.02
CA SER A 52 7.41 8.44 -1.24
C SER A 52 8.66 8.07 -2.03
N PHE A 53 9.28 6.92 -1.77
CA PHE A 53 10.44 6.47 -2.56
C PHE A 53 10.07 6.06 -3.99
N VAL A 54 8.90 5.48 -4.21
CA VAL A 54 8.44 5.06 -5.55
C VAL A 54 8.34 6.24 -6.53
N TYR A 55 7.91 7.39 -6.04
CA TYR A 55 7.79 8.62 -6.84
C TYR A 55 9.01 9.55 -6.75
N ASP A 56 10.03 9.21 -5.97
CA ASP A 56 11.23 10.05 -5.81
C ASP A 56 12.22 9.85 -6.96
N THR A 57 12.35 10.88 -7.81
CA THR A 57 13.23 10.87 -8.98
C THR A 57 14.71 10.78 -8.64
N ASN A 58 15.13 11.06 -7.40
CA ASN A 58 16.52 10.87 -6.95
C ASN A 58 16.92 9.39 -6.88
N TYR A 59 15.94 8.49 -6.89
CA TYR A 59 16.13 7.05 -6.84
C TYR A 59 15.73 6.37 -8.15
N GLN A 60 15.88 7.06 -9.29
CA GLN A 60 15.48 6.57 -10.60
C GLN A 60 15.89 5.11 -10.83
N ASP A 61 14.87 4.25 -11.01
CA ASP A 61 14.99 2.80 -11.25
C ASP A 61 15.90 2.06 -10.26
N LYS A 62 15.98 2.53 -9.00
CA LYS A 62 16.66 1.82 -7.92
C LYS A 62 15.72 0.83 -7.24
N GLU A 63 16.30 0.01 -6.37
CA GLU A 63 15.55 -0.97 -5.60
C GLU A 63 15.98 -0.96 -4.13
N ILE A 64 15.02 -1.16 -3.22
CA ILE A 64 15.27 -1.30 -1.78
C ILE A 64 15.40 -2.79 -1.46
N PRO A 65 16.57 -3.30 -1.02
CA PRO A 65 16.63 -4.63 -0.44
C PRO A 65 15.82 -4.65 0.86
N VAL A 66 14.89 -5.59 0.99
CA VAL A 66 14.03 -5.78 2.17
C VAL A 66 14.40 -7.10 2.83
N ILE A 67 14.33 -7.16 4.16
CA ILE A 67 14.42 -8.40 4.92
C ILE A 67 13.26 -8.45 5.92
N PHE A 68 12.62 -9.61 6.01
CA PHE A 68 11.50 -9.88 6.92
C PHE A 68 11.98 -10.45 8.27
N MET A 69 11.02 -10.66 9.19
CA MET A 69 11.31 -11.12 10.55
C MET A 69 11.91 -12.53 10.62
N ASP A 70 11.58 -13.37 9.65
CA ASP A 70 12.09 -14.73 9.51
C ASP A 70 13.40 -14.80 8.70
N ASP A 71 14.07 -13.65 8.53
CA ASP A 71 15.28 -13.46 7.72
C ASP A 71 15.11 -13.79 6.22
N SER A 72 13.88 -14.03 5.76
CA SER A 72 13.60 -14.22 4.34
C SER A 72 13.73 -12.89 3.58
N VAL A 73 14.24 -12.98 2.35
CA VAL A 73 14.57 -11.84 1.50
C VAL A 73 13.76 -11.96 0.21
N PRO A 74 12.71 -11.15 0.01
CA PRO A 74 12.00 -11.08 -1.26
C PRO A 74 12.86 -10.39 -2.33
N PRO A 75 12.44 -10.39 -3.61
CA PRO A 75 13.01 -9.49 -4.60
C PRO A 75 13.04 -8.04 -4.10
N PRO A 76 14.10 -7.26 -4.39
CA PRO A 76 14.19 -5.86 -3.96
C PRO A 76 12.98 -5.02 -4.38
N PHE A 77 12.47 -4.15 -3.51
CA PHE A 77 11.27 -3.34 -3.78
C PHE A 77 11.59 -2.19 -4.76
N PRO A 78 10.87 -2.04 -5.88
CA PRO A 78 11.20 -1.04 -6.90
C PRO A 78 10.88 0.38 -6.43
N ILE A 79 11.80 1.32 -6.64
CA ILE A 79 11.63 2.74 -6.29
C ILE A 79 12.08 3.68 -7.42
N GLY A 80 11.70 4.96 -7.31
CA GLY A 80 11.97 5.97 -8.34
C GLY A 80 11.52 5.56 -9.74
N CYS A 81 10.44 4.78 -9.82
CA CYS A 81 10.02 4.10 -11.05
C CYS A 81 8.63 4.54 -11.52
N LEU A 82 7.92 5.35 -10.72
CA LEU A 82 6.71 6.03 -11.14
C LEU A 82 6.97 7.53 -11.26
N PRO A 83 6.61 8.16 -12.38
CA PRO A 83 6.76 9.60 -12.56
C PRO A 83 5.84 10.36 -11.59
N PRO A 84 6.31 11.45 -10.94
CA PRO A 84 5.42 12.35 -10.23
C PRO A 84 4.36 12.89 -11.20
N GLY A 85 3.19 13.25 -10.69
CA GLY A 85 2.13 13.78 -11.53
C GLY A 85 0.84 14.02 -10.77
N GLU A 86 -0.11 14.61 -11.48
CA GLU A 86 -1.47 14.80 -11.00
C GLU A 86 -2.41 13.80 -11.68
N LEU A 87 -3.56 13.55 -11.06
CA LEU A 87 -4.63 12.80 -11.69
C LEU A 87 -5.10 13.58 -12.93
N VAL A 88 -4.99 12.95 -14.10
CA VAL A 88 -5.28 13.61 -15.38
C VAL A 88 -6.79 13.78 -15.60
N HIS A 89 -7.61 12.98 -14.92
CA HIS A 89 -9.06 12.92 -15.12
C HIS A 89 -9.81 13.10 -13.81
N SER A 90 -11.03 13.64 -13.91
CA SER A 90 -11.96 13.62 -12.80
C SER A 90 -12.23 12.17 -12.40
N ILE A 91 -12.07 11.86 -11.11
CA ILE A 91 -12.41 10.56 -10.54
C ILE A 91 -13.93 10.31 -10.46
N GLN A 92 -14.74 11.31 -10.83
CA GLN A 92 -16.19 11.24 -10.77
C GLN A 92 -16.73 10.21 -11.77
N GLY A 93 -17.51 9.24 -11.26
CA GLY A 93 -18.14 8.20 -12.08
C GLY A 93 -17.25 6.98 -12.35
N LEU A 94 -16.01 6.96 -11.87
CA LEU A 94 -15.19 5.76 -11.89
C LEU A 94 -15.75 4.70 -10.94
N PRO A 95 -15.64 3.40 -11.27
CA PRO A 95 -16.05 2.33 -10.37
C PRO A 95 -15.21 2.39 -9.09
N LEU A 96 -15.86 2.19 -7.94
CA LEU A 96 -15.21 2.07 -6.64
C LEU A 96 -15.21 0.60 -6.23
N VAL A 97 -14.03 0.08 -5.89
CA VAL A 97 -13.86 -1.25 -5.32
C VAL A 97 -13.11 -1.13 -4.00
N ARG A 98 -13.62 -1.79 -2.96
CA ARG A 98 -13.02 -1.85 -1.63
C ARG A 98 -12.37 -3.20 -1.43
N LEU A 99 -11.05 -3.18 -1.22
CA LEU A 99 -10.26 -4.38 -1.04
C LEU A 99 -9.72 -4.45 0.39
N GLY A 100 -9.93 -5.57 1.07
CA GLY A 100 -9.16 -5.92 2.25
C GLY A 100 -7.88 -6.67 1.84
N LEU A 101 -6.79 -6.51 2.59
CA LEU A 101 -5.58 -7.29 2.29
C LEU A 101 -5.79 -8.80 2.54
N MET A 102 -6.28 -9.15 3.73
CA MET A 102 -6.42 -10.56 4.15
C MET A 102 -7.75 -10.85 4.81
N SER A 103 -8.40 -11.92 4.34
CA SER A 103 -9.67 -12.39 4.92
C SER A 103 -9.51 -12.81 6.38
N CYS A 104 -10.57 -12.69 7.20
CA CYS A 104 -10.63 -13.24 8.57
C CYS A 104 -9.55 -12.76 9.56
N ARG A 105 -8.65 -11.82 9.20
CA ARG A 105 -7.69 -11.22 10.14
C ARG A 105 -8.38 -10.20 11.06
N HIS A 106 -9.30 -9.44 10.47
CA HIS A 106 -10.16 -8.44 11.10
C HIS A 106 -11.58 -8.69 10.58
N PRO A 107 -12.37 -9.59 11.20
CA PRO A 107 -13.71 -9.95 10.73
C PRO A 107 -14.65 -8.75 10.58
N GLU A 108 -14.37 -7.67 11.29
CA GLU A 108 -15.09 -6.41 11.18
C GLU A 108 -14.95 -5.77 9.77
N LEU A 109 -13.85 -6.02 9.05
CA LEU A 109 -13.67 -5.55 7.67
C LEU A 109 -14.55 -6.31 6.68
N ASP A 110 -15.02 -7.52 6.99
CA ASP A 110 -15.86 -8.33 6.10
C ASP A 110 -17.16 -7.60 5.70
N TYR A 111 -17.57 -6.59 6.47
CA TYR A 111 -18.74 -5.75 6.21
C TYR A 111 -18.43 -4.47 5.42
N LEU A 112 -17.16 -4.11 5.27
CA LEU A 112 -16.72 -2.87 4.64
C LEU A 112 -16.09 -3.09 3.26
N VAL A 113 -15.49 -4.27 3.05
CA VAL A 113 -14.77 -4.59 1.81
C VAL A 113 -15.62 -5.44 0.88
N ASP A 114 -15.43 -5.25 -0.43
CA ASP A 114 -16.11 -6.05 -1.44
C ASP A 114 -15.40 -7.40 -1.62
N LEU A 115 -14.06 -7.39 -1.54
CA LEU A 115 -13.20 -8.54 -1.78
C LEU A 115 -11.94 -8.48 -0.91
N TYR A 116 -11.27 -9.63 -0.80
CA TYR A 116 -9.94 -9.73 -0.20
C TYR A 116 -8.89 -10.07 -1.25
N VAL A 117 -7.69 -9.49 -1.13
CA VAL A 117 -6.56 -9.80 -2.02
C VAL A 117 -6.11 -11.23 -1.83
N THR A 118 -6.06 -11.73 -0.60
CA THR A 118 -5.68 -13.11 -0.31
C THR A 118 -6.48 -13.67 0.85
N GLN A 119 -6.77 -14.97 0.79
CA GLN A 119 -7.39 -15.67 1.91
C GLN A 119 -6.34 -15.98 2.99
N ASN A 120 -6.72 -15.84 4.27
CA ASN A 120 -5.81 -16.17 5.39
C ASN A 120 -5.29 -17.60 5.33
N ARG A 121 -6.08 -18.57 4.84
CA ARG A 121 -5.60 -19.94 4.67
C ARG A 121 -4.46 -20.03 3.65
N GLN A 122 -4.52 -19.28 2.55
CA GLN A 122 -3.51 -19.35 1.49
C GLN A 122 -2.20 -18.74 1.95
N ILE A 123 -2.23 -17.54 2.56
CA ILE A 123 -1.00 -16.88 3.02
C ILE A 123 -0.24 -17.72 4.06
N ASN A 124 -0.97 -18.43 4.94
CA ASN A 124 -0.36 -19.22 6.01
C ASN A 124 0.16 -20.60 5.52
N GLN A 125 -0.04 -20.93 4.24
CA GLN A 125 0.52 -22.14 3.63
C GLN A 125 1.92 -21.91 3.06
N GLU A 126 2.31 -20.64 2.87
CA GLU A 126 3.62 -20.28 2.33
C GLU A 126 4.73 -20.53 3.35
N ALA A 127 5.91 -20.92 2.86
CA ALA A 127 7.02 -21.38 3.69
C ALA A 127 7.75 -20.22 4.41
N SER A 128 7.75 -19.03 3.82
CA SER A 128 8.42 -17.84 4.36
C SER A 128 7.60 -16.56 4.15
N MET A 129 7.97 -15.48 4.85
CA MET A 129 7.38 -14.15 4.66
C MET A 129 7.69 -13.59 3.27
N ALA A 130 8.84 -13.93 2.67
CA ALA A 130 9.14 -13.60 1.28
C ALA A 130 8.17 -14.28 0.30
N ASP A 131 7.83 -15.56 0.54
CA ASP A 131 6.84 -16.27 -0.29
C ASP A 131 5.43 -15.68 -0.11
N GLN A 132 5.08 -15.25 1.12
CA GLN A 132 3.83 -14.53 1.39
C GLN A 132 3.75 -13.18 0.65
N GLU A 133 4.87 -12.46 0.59
CA GLU A 133 5.01 -11.20 -0.15
C GLU A 133 4.82 -11.43 -1.64
N GLU A 134 5.48 -12.44 -2.19
CA GLU A 134 5.37 -12.79 -3.61
C GLU A 134 3.93 -13.19 -3.96
N LEU A 135 3.29 -14.08 -3.19
CA LEU A 135 1.90 -14.46 -3.38
C LEU A 135 0.97 -13.24 -3.36
N SER A 136 1.17 -12.33 -2.40
CA SER A 136 0.37 -11.10 -2.29
C SER A 136 0.55 -10.18 -3.50
N SER A 137 1.76 -10.09 -4.02
CA SER A 137 2.06 -9.33 -5.24
C SER A 137 1.38 -9.91 -6.46
N GLN A 138 1.49 -11.23 -6.65
CA GLN A 138 0.86 -11.94 -7.76
C GLN A 138 -0.66 -11.78 -7.72
N ARG A 139 -1.30 -11.99 -6.56
CA ARG A 139 -2.75 -11.81 -6.39
C ARG A 139 -3.21 -10.39 -6.68
N MET A 140 -2.45 -9.40 -6.24
CA MET A 140 -2.77 -8.00 -6.53
C MET A 140 -2.71 -7.70 -8.03
N VAL A 141 -1.68 -8.19 -8.73
CA VAL A 141 -1.57 -8.04 -10.20
C VAL A 141 -2.71 -8.76 -10.92
N GLU A 142 -3.02 -10.00 -10.51
CA GLU A 142 -4.13 -10.79 -11.08
C GLU A 142 -5.46 -10.05 -10.96
N MET A 143 -5.81 -9.59 -9.75
CA MET A 143 -7.08 -8.89 -9.51
C MET A 143 -7.19 -7.58 -10.29
N LEU A 144 -6.10 -6.83 -10.39
CA LEU A 144 -6.11 -5.50 -11.01
C LEU A 144 -5.87 -5.52 -12.53
N SER A 145 -5.56 -6.69 -13.09
CA SER A 145 -5.48 -6.89 -14.54
C SER A 145 -6.86 -7.19 -15.17
N ASP A 146 -7.94 -7.09 -14.40
CA ASP A 146 -9.30 -7.26 -14.90
C ASP A 146 -9.64 -6.15 -15.93
N PRO A 147 -10.12 -6.50 -17.13
CA PRO A 147 -10.51 -5.53 -18.16
C PRO A 147 -11.54 -4.48 -17.70
N ALA A 148 -12.33 -4.76 -16.66
CA ALA A 148 -13.24 -3.79 -16.06
C ALA A 148 -12.52 -2.53 -15.54
N LEU A 149 -11.21 -2.61 -15.27
CA LEU A 149 -10.37 -1.51 -14.79
C LEU A 149 -9.54 -0.83 -15.90
N ASP A 150 -9.73 -1.20 -17.17
CA ASP A 150 -8.99 -0.58 -18.29
C ASP A 150 -9.22 0.93 -18.36
N ASN A 151 -10.47 1.35 -18.15
CA ASN A 151 -10.85 2.77 -18.13
C ASN A 151 -10.53 3.50 -16.82
N GLY A 152 -9.94 2.81 -15.84
CA GLY A 152 -9.65 3.32 -14.51
C GLY A 152 -10.63 2.85 -13.45
N GLY A 153 -10.41 3.30 -12.23
CA GLY A 153 -11.15 2.87 -11.05
C GLY A 153 -10.56 3.45 -9.78
N ILE A 154 -11.35 3.52 -8.72
CA ILE A 154 -10.90 3.88 -7.38
C ILE A 154 -10.85 2.60 -6.57
N ILE A 155 -9.68 2.29 -6.03
CA ILE A 155 -9.43 1.13 -5.18
C ILE A 155 -9.16 1.64 -3.76
N GLU A 156 -10.11 1.47 -2.85
CA GLU A 156 -9.87 1.68 -1.42
C GLU A 156 -9.24 0.41 -0.84
N LEU A 157 -8.01 0.50 -0.35
CA LEU A 157 -7.26 -0.64 0.16
C LEU A 157 -7.20 -0.62 1.69
N TYR A 158 -7.99 -1.46 2.33
CA TYR A 158 -8.11 -1.59 3.78
C TYR A 158 -7.01 -2.49 4.35
N HIS A 159 -6.19 -1.89 5.22
CA HIS A 159 -5.01 -2.53 5.79
C HIS A 159 -5.33 -3.41 6.98
N THR A 160 -4.69 -4.58 7.03
CA THR A 160 -4.85 -5.55 8.13
C THR A 160 -3.57 -5.83 8.92
N GLY A 161 -2.45 -5.19 8.55
CA GLY A 161 -1.21 -5.14 9.33
C GLY A 161 -0.29 -6.35 9.21
N LEU A 162 -0.49 -7.25 8.23
CA LEU A 162 0.51 -8.26 7.90
C LEU A 162 1.56 -7.66 6.95
N GLU A 163 2.78 -7.48 7.45
CA GLU A 163 3.89 -6.83 6.76
C GLU A 163 4.18 -7.37 5.33
N PRO A 164 4.38 -8.68 5.10
CA PRO A 164 4.68 -9.18 3.75
C PRO A 164 3.53 -8.93 2.78
N MET A 165 2.27 -8.96 3.25
CA MET A 165 1.14 -8.61 2.41
C MET A 165 1.12 -7.14 2.02
N VAL A 166 1.48 -6.24 2.93
CA VAL A 166 1.57 -4.80 2.65
C VAL A 166 2.61 -4.57 1.56
N VAL A 167 3.82 -5.10 1.74
CA VAL A 167 4.91 -4.94 0.76
C VAL A 167 4.52 -5.56 -0.59
N GLY A 168 3.99 -6.79 -0.59
CA GLY A 168 3.63 -7.51 -1.80
C GLY A 168 2.52 -6.82 -2.60
N CYS A 169 1.47 -6.37 -1.91
CA CYS A 169 0.37 -5.64 -2.54
C CYS A 169 0.86 -4.34 -3.20
N TYR A 170 1.70 -3.55 -2.51
CA TYR A 170 2.24 -2.32 -3.11
C TYR A 170 3.22 -2.61 -4.24
N ARG A 171 3.99 -3.70 -4.19
CA ARG A 171 4.79 -4.14 -5.34
C ARG A 171 3.90 -4.43 -6.55
N GLY A 172 2.79 -5.13 -6.34
CA GLY A 172 1.83 -5.44 -7.40
C GLY A 172 1.21 -4.18 -8.00
N ILE A 173 0.85 -3.21 -7.14
CA ILE A 173 0.37 -1.88 -7.57
C ILE A 173 1.42 -1.16 -8.41
N VAL A 174 2.68 -1.10 -7.97
CA VAL A 174 3.77 -0.46 -8.71
C VAL A 174 3.97 -1.15 -10.07
N HIS A 175 4.00 -2.48 -10.09
CA HIS A 175 4.14 -3.26 -11.32
C HIS A 175 3.03 -2.90 -12.33
N LEU A 176 1.78 -2.89 -11.88
CA LEU A 176 0.65 -2.56 -12.73
C LEU A 176 0.70 -1.12 -13.24
N LEU A 177 0.97 -0.15 -12.36
CA LEU A 177 1.04 1.26 -12.75
C LEU A 177 2.16 1.49 -13.77
N LYS A 178 3.34 0.89 -13.57
CA LYS A 178 4.44 0.91 -14.57
C LYS A 178 3.98 0.35 -15.92
N LYS A 179 3.31 -0.80 -15.91
CA LYS A 179 2.78 -1.45 -17.13
C LYS A 179 1.77 -0.55 -17.85
N ARG A 180 0.82 0.04 -17.12
CA ARG A 180 -0.19 0.96 -17.69
C ARG A 180 0.44 2.21 -18.30
N ILE A 181 1.43 2.79 -17.63
CA ILE A 181 2.18 3.95 -18.13
C ILE A 181 2.94 3.59 -19.42
N ALA A 182 3.60 2.44 -19.47
CA ALA A 182 4.32 1.96 -20.65
C ALA A 182 3.39 1.73 -21.86
N LEU A 183 2.12 1.39 -21.61
CA LEU A 183 1.08 1.24 -22.63
C LEU A 183 0.41 2.57 -23.01
N GLY A 184 0.80 3.69 -22.42
CA GLY A 184 0.20 5.01 -22.69
C GLY A 184 -1.22 5.16 -22.14
N MET A 185 -1.62 4.34 -21.17
CA MET A 185 -2.93 4.43 -20.54
C MET A 185 -3.04 5.67 -19.65
N SER A 186 -4.25 6.19 -19.48
CA SER A 186 -4.50 7.33 -18.59
C SER A 186 -4.26 6.96 -17.12
N ARG A 187 -3.81 7.94 -16.31
CA ARG A 187 -3.70 7.82 -14.84
C ARG A 187 -5.07 7.92 -14.18
N SER A 188 -5.91 6.95 -14.47
CA SER A 188 -7.31 6.85 -14.04
C SER A 188 -7.54 5.73 -13.03
N LEU A 189 -6.53 4.88 -12.78
CA LEU A 189 -6.58 3.86 -11.75
C LEU A 189 -5.90 4.40 -10.48
N VAL A 190 -6.66 4.53 -9.40
CA VAL A 190 -6.26 5.24 -8.18
C VAL A 190 -6.36 4.31 -6.99
N PHE A 191 -5.28 4.15 -6.24
CA PHE A 191 -5.25 3.35 -5.02
C PHE A 191 -5.20 4.25 -3.80
N CYS A 192 -6.20 4.15 -2.93
CA CYS A 192 -6.34 4.90 -1.69
C CYS A 192 -6.10 3.97 -0.50
N PRO A 193 -4.94 4.01 0.16
CA PRO A 193 -4.73 3.24 1.38
C PRO A 193 -5.67 3.72 2.49
N MET A 194 -6.38 2.80 3.15
CA MET A 194 -7.33 3.07 4.22
C MET A 194 -6.79 2.48 5.54
N PHE A 195 -6.55 3.34 6.52
CA PHE A 195 -5.98 2.96 7.82
C PHE A 195 -6.97 3.18 8.97
N TYR A 196 -6.99 2.24 9.92
CA TYR A 196 -7.81 2.37 11.12
C TYR A 196 -7.31 3.51 12.03
N ASN A 197 -8.25 4.32 12.53
CA ASN A 197 -7.99 5.46 13.41
C ASN A 197 -8.86 5.36 14.69
N PRO A 198 -8.30 4.84 15.80
CA PRO A 198 -9.07 4.60 17.03
C PRO A 198 -9.61 5.88 17.68
N GLN A 199 -8.95 7.04 17.49
CA GLN A 199 -9.41 8.30 18.09
C GLN A 199 -10.73 8.81 17.51
N LYS A 200 -11.06 8.43 16.27
CA LYS A 200 -12.37 8.75 15.67
C LYS A 200 -13.47 7.87 16.25
N ASP A 201 -13.16 6.63 16.59
CA ASP A 201 -14.11 5.73 17.25
C ASP A 201 -14.39 6.11 18.69
N GLU A 202 -13.37 6.54 19.44
CA GLU A 202 -13.50 7.04 20.81
C GLU A 202 -14.25 8.37 20.92
N LYS A 203 -14.43 9.14 19.84
CA LYS A 203 -15.31 10.33 19.89
C LYS A 203 -16.78 9.98 19.66
N ASN A 204 -17.05 8.76 19.20
CA ASN A 204 -18.37 8.23 18.93
C ASN A 204 -18.87 7.29 20.05
N GLU A 205 -18.47 7.52 21.31
CA GLU A 205 -18.82 6.64 22.44
C GLU A 205 -20.32 6.47 22.70
N ASN A 206 -21.14 7.47 22.35
CA ASN A 206 -22.60 7.37 22.44
C ASN A 206 -23.20 6.43 21.38
N ASN A 207 -22.36 5.89 20.49
CA ASN A 207 -22.73 5.00 19.40
C ASN A 207 -21.85 3.73 19.42
N LYS A 208 -21.49 3.25 20.62
CA LYS A 208 -20.88 1.94 20.94
C LYS A 208 -21.89 0.81 20.66
N GLY A 209 -22.43 0.77 19.45
CA GLY A 209 -23.30 -0.29 18.99
C GLY A 209 -22.49 -1.27 18.18
N PHE A 210 -22.06 -2.37 18.80
CA PHE A 210 -22.08 -3.65 18.10
C PHE A 210 -23.52 -3.84 17.62
N SER A 211 -23.80 -3.46 16.38
CA SER A 211 -25.10 -3.69 15.77
C SER A 211 -25.10 -5.13 15.28
N ARG A 212 -26.24 -5.84 15.41
CA ARG A 212 -26.44 -7.13 14.73
C ARG A 212 -26.24 -7.06 13.21
N LEU A 213 -26.21 -5.85 12.63
CA LEU A 213 -26.03 -5.58 11.20
C LEU A 213 -24.59 -5.20 10.81
N SER A 214 -23.70 -4.86 11.77
CA SER A 214 -22.26 -4.66 11.57
C SER A 214 -21.55 -4.69 12.94
N PRO A 215 -20.80 -5.77 13.26
CA PRO A 215 -20.30 -6.03 14.60
C PRO A 215 -18.88 -5.47 14.84
N GLY A 216 -18.48 -4.31 14.30
CA GLY A 216 -17.23 -3.71 14.81
C GLY A 216 -16.68 -2.51 14.07
N ALA A 217 -16.59 -2.54 12.74
CA ALA A 217 -15.92 -1.50 11.98
C ALA A 217 -16.92 -0.60 11.27
N LYS A 218 -16.66 0.71 11.32
CA LYS A 218 -17.42 1.71 10.57
C LYS A 218 -16.50 2.37 9.56
N PHE A 219 -17.04 2.83 8.43
CA PHE A 219 -16.23 3.54 7.43
C PHE A 219 -15.54 4.77 8.02
N GLU A 220 -16.17 5.45 8.98
CA GLU A 220 -15.61 6.66 9.61
C GLU A 220 -14.41 6.36 10.52
N SER A 221 -14.26 5.10 10.94
CA SER A 221 -13.11 4.59 11.70
C SER A 221 -11.85 4.53 10.84
N TYR A 222 -11.98 4.58 9.51
CA TYR A 222 -10.86 4.53 8.58
C TYR A 222 -10.55 5.91 8.00
N VAL A 223 -9.27 6.17 7.77
CA VAL A 223 -8.78 7.40 7.17
C VAL A 223 -7.95 7.05 5.94
N GLY A 224 -8.34 7.62 4.80
CA GLY A 224 -7.58 7.53 3.57
C GLY A 224 -6.26 8.29 3.67
N SER A 225 -5.22 7.76 3.03
CA SER A 225 -3.95 8.46 2.85
C SER A 225 -3.71 8.90 1.41
N GLU A 226 -2.51 9.42 1.14
CA GLU A 226 -2.11 9.81 -0.21
C GLU A 226 -2.24 8.63 -1.19
N ALA A 227 -2.85 8.90 -2.34
CA ALA A 227 -3.16 7.88 -3.34
C ALA A 227 -1.95 7.52 -4.22
N TRP A 228 -1.99 6.33 -4.80
CA TRP A 228 -1.07 5.85 -5.83
C TRP A 228 -1.78 5.82 -7.18
N PHE A 229 -1.14 6.34 -8.24
CA PHE A 229 -1.67 6.46 -9.60
C PHE A 229 -0.57 6.77 -10.64
#